data_AF-A0AAW2UTV2-F1
#
_entry.id   AF-A0AAW2UTV2-F1
#
_cell.length_a   1.000
_cell.length_b   1.000
_cell.length_c   1.000
_cell.angle_alpha   90.00
_cell.angle_beta   90.00
_cell.angle_gamma   90.00
#
_symmetry.space_group_name_H-M   'P 1'
#
loop_
_entity.id
_entity.type
_entity.pdbx_description
1 polymer ?
#
loop_
_entity_poly.entity_id
_entity_poly.type
_entity_poly.pdbx_seq_one_letter_code
_entity_poly.pdbx_strand_id
1 'polypeptide(L)'
;MVIPGPSNPKCLIDVYLESLIEEVLQLWHVGVRTYDHITDNEFIMRAALMWTVNDLPAYWMASGWSTGIMGCSTCMDDTRAFHLQHGRKACYFDCHR
;
A
#
# COMPACT_ATOMS: atom_id res chain seq x y z
N MET A 1 14.86 8.42 -4.16
CA MET A 1 14.65 7.50 -3.03
C MET A 1 14.81 8.29 -1.73
N VAL A 2 13.70 8.68 -1.11
CA VAL A 2 13.72 9.36 0.18
C VAL A 2 13.79 8.27 1.25
N ILE A 3 14.95 8.13 1.90
CA ILE A 3 15.07 7.24 3.06
C ILE A 3 14.35 7.93 4.20
N PRO A 4 13.25 7.36 4.72
CA PRO A 4 12.50 8.08 5.73
C PRO A 4 13.29 8.04 7.04
N GLY A 5 13.51 9.24 7.62
CA GLY A 5 14.35 9.45 8.79
C GLY A 5 13.82 8.79 10.07
N PRO A 6 14.57 8.86 11.18
CA PRO A 6 14.23 8.18 12.43
C PRO A 6 12.86 8.53 12.99
N SER A 7 12.41 9.76 12.73
CA SER A 7 11.10 10.28 13.17
C SER A 7 9.98 10.02 12.16
N ASN A 8 10.22 9.23 11.11
CA ASN A 8 9.17 8.96 10.14
C ASN A 8 8.11 8.04 10.79
N PRO A 9 6.82 8.41 10.75
CA PRO A 9 5.74 7.61 11.29
C PRO A 9 5.41 6.41 10.39
N LYS A 10 6.43 5.65 9.97
CA LYS A 10 6.29 4.43 9.14
C LYS A 10 5.32 3.44 9.77
N CYS A 11 5.23 3.46 11.10
CA CYS A 11 4.42 2.55 11.89
C CYS A 11 3.02 3.08 12.22
N LEU A 12 2.58 4.22 11.65
CA LEU A 12 1.24 4.76 11.90
C LEU A 12 0.34 4.80 10.66
N ILE A 13 0.82 4.30 9.51
CA ILE A 13 0.02 4.27 8.28
C ILE A 13 -1.24 3.41 8.46
N ASP A 14 -1.14 2.36 9.28
CA ASP A 14 -2.25 1.52 9.74
C ASP A 14 -3.32 2.31 10.49
N VAL A 15 -2.93 3.20 11.40
CA VAL A 15 -3.86 4.10 12.13
C VAL A 15 -4.64 5.00 11.18
N TYR A 16 -3.99 5.53 10.14
CA TYR A 16 -4.68 6.36 9.13
C TYR A 16 -5.59 5.55 8.21
N LEU A 17 -5.27 4.27 7.97
CA LEU A 17 -6.08 3.40 7.10
C LEU A 17 -7.27 2.78 7.83
N GLU A 18 -7.26 2.72 9.15
CA GLU A 18 -8.34 2.13 9.95
C GLU A 18 -9.71 2.75 9.62
N SER A 19 -9.83 4.08 9.68
CA SER A 19 -11.09 4.78 9.35
C SER A 19 -11.51 4.55 7.89
N LEU A 20 -10.55 4.49 6.96
CA LEU A 20 -10.85 4.20 5.55
C LEU A 20 -11.39 2.77 5.38
N ILE A 21 -10.82 1.79 6.10
CA ILE A 21 -11.27 0.40 6.06
C ILE A 21 -12.70 0.30 6.59
N GLU A 22 -12.99 0.98 7.71
CA GLU A 22 -14.35 1.01 8.28
C GLU A 22 -15.37 1.58 7.28
N GLU A 23 -15.05 2.71 6.64
CA GLU A 23 -15.92 3.33 5.64
C GLU A 23 -16.14 2.43 4.41
N VAL A 24 -15.08 1.79 3.91
CA VAL A 24 -15.17 0.85 2.78
C VAL A 24 -16.01 -0.38 3.14
N LEU A 25 -15.86 -0.92 4.36
CA LEU A 25 -16.68 -2.03 4.84
C LEU A 25 -18.15 -1.62 5.01
N GLN A 26 -18.41 -0.41 5.50
CA GLN A 26 -19.76 0.14 5.59
C GLN A 26 -20.38 0.26 4.19
N LEU A 27 -19.66 0.83 3.22
CA LEU A 27 -20.08 0.95 1.83
C LEU A 27 -20.35 -0.41 1.18
N TRP A 28 -19.53 -1.43 1.46
CA TRP A 28 -19.67 -2.75 0.88
C TRP A 28 -20.82 -3.56 1.47
N HIS A 29 -20.92 -3.63 2.80
CA HIS A 29 -21.88 -4.51 3.49
C HIS A 29 -23.26 -3.89 3.67
N VAL A 30 -23.32 -2.61 4.06
CA VAL A 30 -24.56 -1.90 4.37
C VAL A 30 -24.98 -1.02 3.20
N GLY A 31 -24.03 -0.24 2.66
CA GLY A 31 -24.29 0.86 1.75
C GLY A 31 -24.70 2.14 2.49
N VAL A 32 -24.71 3.25 1.76
CA VAL A 32 -25.03 4.58 2.31
C VAL A 32 -26.14 5.22 1.46
N ARG A 33 -27.08 5.94 2.10
CA ARG A 33 -28.09 6.73 1.36
C ARG A 33 -27.37 7.86 0.62
N THR A 34 -27.51 7.89 -0.69
CA THR A 34 -26.87 8.87 -1.56
C THR A 34 -27.92 9.47 -2.48
N TYR A 35 -27.90 10.79 -2.58
CA TYR A 35 -28.77 11.53 -3.47
C TYR A 35 -28.16 11.57 -4.87
N ASP A 36 -28.94 11.19 -5.88
CA ASP A 36 -28.60 11.32 -7.28
C ASP A 36 -29.25 12.58 -7.86
N HIS A 37 -28.41 13.56 -8.20
CA HIS A 37 -28.85 14.83 -8.78
C HIS A 37 -29.48 14.65 -10.17
N ILE A 38 -29.12 13.61 -10.93
CA ILE A 38 -29.68 13.41 -12.28
C ILE A 38 -31.14 12.93 -12.19
N THR A 39 -31.43 12.06 -11.23
CA THR A 39 -32.77 11.49 -11.05
C THR A 39 -33.61 12.20 -9.99
N ASP A 40 -33.04 13.18 -9.28
CA ASP A 40 -33.65 13.88 -8.14
C ASP A 40 -34.21 12.91 -7.08
N ASN A 41 -33.50 11.81 -6.84
CA ASN A 41 -33.93 10.73 -5.97
C ASN A 41 -32.78 10.19 -5.12
N GLU A 42 -33.12 9.50 -4.04
CA GLU A 42 -32.14 8.80 -3.20
C GLU A 42 -32.05 7.32 -3.57
N PHE A 43 -30.84 6.78 -3.50
CA PHE A 43 -30.57 5.35 -3.63
C PHE A 43 -29.56 4.89 -2.58
N ILE A 44 -29.45 3.57 -2.40
CA ILE A 44 -28.41 2.99 -1.54
C ILE A 44 -27.16 2.75 -2.40
N MET A 45 -26.14 3.57 -2.20
CA MET A 45 -24.85 3.41 -2.84
C MET A 45 -24.03 2.34 -2.13
N ARG A 46 -23.46 1.43 -2.92
CA ARG A 46 -22.42 0.49 -2.48
C ARG A 46 -21.17 0.71 -3.31
N ALA A 47 -20.02 0.61 -2.67
CA ALA A 47 -18.72 0.78 -3.31
C ALA A 47 -17.74 -0.26 -2.79
N ALA A 48 -16.74 -0.59 -3.62
CA ALA A 48 -15.64 -1.48 -3.28
C ALA A 48 -14.33 -0.84 -3.71
N LEU A 49 -13.28 -1.01 -2.89
CA LEU A 49 -11.92 -0.65 -3.24
C LEU A 49 -11.24 -1.83 -3.95
N MET A 50 -10.87 -1.66 -5.21
CA MET A 50 -10.20 -2.73 -5.97
C MET A 50 -8.68 -2.71 -5.81
N TRP A 51 -8.05 -1.55 -5.99
CA TRP A 51 -6.60 -1.37 -5.84
C TRP A 51 -6.25 0.07 -5.47
N THR A 52 -5.11 0.25 -4.80
CA THR A 52 -4.52 1.56 -4.51
C THR A 52 -3.30 1.80 -5.40
N VAL A 53 -3.11 3.04 -5.85
CA VAL A 53 -1.92 3.44 -6.62
C VAL A 53 -0.87 3.91 -5.62
N ASN A 54 0.20 3.13 -5.47
CA ASN A 54 1.28 3.41 -4.53
C ASN A 54 2.61 3.43 -5.28
N ASP A 55 3.53 4.29 -4.85
CA ASP A 55 4.94 4.09 -5.19
C ASP A 55 5.50 2.90 -4.40
N LEU A 56 6.69 2.40 -4.80
CA LEU A 56 7.29 1.24 -4.14
C LEU A 56 7.44 1.44 -2.61
N PRO A 57 7.94 2.58 -2.10
CA PRO A 57 7.97 2.86 -0.67
C PRO A 57 6.61 2.78 0.03
N ALA A 58 5.57 3.41 -0.50
CA ALA A 58 4.24 3.37 0.09
C ALA A 58 3.65 1.96 0.04
N TYR A 59 3.85 1.24 -1.07
CA TYR A 59 3.42 -0.16 -1.19
C TYR A 59 4.09 -1.04 -0.13
N TRP A 60 5.40 -0.93 0.06
CA TRP A 60 6.11 -1.71 1.08
C TRP A 60 5.60 -1.44 2.48
N MET A 61 5.31 -0.17 2.80
CA MET A 61 4.72 0.19 4.10
C MET A 61 3.32 -0.39 4.27
N ALA A 62 2.45 -0.26 3.27
CA ALA A 62 1.06 -0.71 3.34
C ALA A 62 0.93 -2.25 3.34
N SER A 63 1.83 -2.96 2.66
CA SER A 63 1.81 -4.43 2.56
C SER A 63 2.61 -5.14 3.66
N GLY A 64 3.37 -4.39 4.48
CA GLY A 64 4.35 -4.97 5.41
C GLY A 64 5.52 -5.65 4.71
N TRP A 65 5.79 -5.29 3.45
CA TRP A 65 6.84 -5.91 2.65
C TRP A 65 8.23 -5.40 3.04
N SER A 66 9.22 -6.30 2.97
CA SER A 66 10.59 -5.96 3.37
C SER A 66 11.30 -5.08 2.32
N THR A 67 12.18 -4.19 2.78
CA THR A 67 13.05 -3.36 1.90
C THR A 67 14.48 -3.90 1.78
N GLY A 68 14.76 -5.06 2.38
CA GLY A 68 16.02 -5.79 2.29
C GLY A 68 16.07 -6.71 1.07
N ILE A 69 16.90 -7.75 1.05
CA ILE A 69 17.14 -8.65 -0.10
C ILE A 69 15.87 -9.07 -0.88
N MET A 70 14.73 -9.25 -0.20
CA MET A 70 13.43 -9.56 -0.82
C MET A 70 12.65 -8.30 -1.27
N GLY A 71 13.32 -7.20 -1.63
CA GLY A 71 12.69 -5.90 -1.89
C GLY A 71 11.77 -5.87 -3.12
N CYS A 72 11.94 -6.81 -4.05
CA CYS A 72 11.05 -6.94 -5.19
C CYS A 72 9.83 -7.80 -4.83
N SER A 73 8.65 -7.20 -4.77
CA SER A 73 7.41 -7.93 -4.50
C SER A 73 6.99 -8.88 -5.62
N THR A 74 7.46 -8.64 -6.84
CA THR A 74 7.17 -9.51 -8.00
C THR A 74 8.09 -10.73 -8.05
N CYS A 75 9.39 -10.52 -7.86
CA CYS A 75 10.39 -11.58 -7.98
C CYS A 75 10.59 -12.35 -6.67
N MET A 76 10.29 -11.74 -5.52
CA MET A 76 10.50 -12.32 -4.19
C MET A 76 11.97 -12.79 -4.02
N ASP A 77 12.17 -14.09 -3.82
CA ASP A 77 13.49 -14.72 -3.66
C ASP A 77 14.23 -14.94 -4.99
N ASP A 78 13.54 -14.81 -6.12
CA ASP A 78 14.12 -14.93 -7.47
C ASP A 78 14.82 -13.62 -7.91
N THR A 79 15.47 -12.95 -6.95
CA THR A 79 16.30 -11.77 -7.20
C THR A 79 17.77 -12.11 -6.97
N ARG A 80 18.66 -11.54 -7.79
CA ARG A 80 20.11 -11.60 -7.55
C ARG A 80 20.56 -10.54 -6.54
N ALA A 81 19.78 -10.36 -5.48
CA ALA A 81 20.07 -9.41 -4.43
C ALA A 81 21.13 -9.96 -3.46
N PHE A 82 22.02 -9.10 -2.98
CA PHE A 82 23.08 -9.47 -2.04
C PHE A 82 23.40 -8.32 -1.09
N HIS A 83 24.04 -8.64 0.03
CA HIS A 83 24.57 -7.63 0.95
C HIS A 83 26.02 -7.30 0.61
N LEU A 84 26.36 -6.01 0.60
CA LEU A 84 27.77 -5.60 0.53
C LEU A 84 28.53 -6.09 1.75
N GLN A 85 29.71 -6.69 1.55
CA GLN A 85 30.48 -7.33 2.63
C GLN A 85 30.79 -6.40 3.81
N HIS A 86 31.18 -5.15 3.53
CA HIS A 86 31.56 -4.19 4.58
C HIS A 86 30.41 -3.27 4.99
N GLY A 87 29.50 -2.94 4.07
CA GLY A 87 28.40 -2.00 4.32
C GLY A 87 27.13 -2.66 4.84
N ARG A 88 26.96 -3.98 4.65
CA ARG A 88 25.74 -4.76 4.93
C ARG A 88 24.45 -4.15 4.34
N LYS A 89 24.59 -3.28 3.34
CA LYS A 89 23.46 -2.72 2.60
C LYS A 89 23.01 -3.73 1.55
N ALA A 90 21.69 -3.90 1.42
CA ALA A 90 21.10 -4.66 0.33
C ALA A 90 21.35 -3.94 -1.00
N CYS A 91 21.87 -4.67 -1.98
CA CYS A 91 22.10 -4.21 -3.33
C CYS A 91 21.40 -5.15 -4.31
N TYR A 92 20.90 -4.56 -5.39
CA TYR A 92 20.21 -5.24 -6.47
C TYR A 92 20.95 -4.87 -7.75
N PHE A 93 21.44 -5.87 -8.48
CA PHE A 93 21.91 -5.65 -9.84
C PHE A 93 20.79 -5.97 -10.79
N ASP A 94 20.56 -5.03 -11.71
CA ASP A 94 19.64 -5.08 -12.85
C ASP A 94 18.80 -6.37 -12.90
N CYS A 95 17.65 -6.29 -12.22
CA CYS A 95 16.61 -7.31 -12.25
C CYS A 95 15.56 -6.97 -13.31
N HIS A 96 15.87 -6.10 -14.30
CA HIS A 96 15.00 -5.93 -15.45
C HIS A 96 14.88 -7.27 -16.17
N ARG A 97 13.71 -7.88 -16.02
CA ARG A 97 13.23 -8.97 -16.85
C ARG A 97 11.85 -8.59 -17.35
#